data_AF-A0A7H9B355-F1
#
_entry.id   AF-A0A7H9B355-F1
#
_cell.length_a   1.000
_cell.length_b   1.000
_cell.length_c   1.000
_cell.angle_alpha   90.00
_cell.angle_beta   90.00
_cell.angle_gamma   90.00
#
_symmetry.space_group_name_H-M   'P 1'
#
loop_
_entity.id
_entity.type
_entity.pdbx_description
1 polymer ?
#
loop_
_entity_poly.entity_id
_entity_poly.type
_entity_poly.pdbx_seq_one_letter_code
_entity_poly.pdbx_strand_id
1 'polypeptide(L)'
;MIWSISQCCVLRPIPQSRGTFTRMWSVLLFGSIGIGPDAQGSCSTVIPANQLVGQVIRLILTCSDMREAFFDFQSLLGDSHAPSDPMKGFLAFDAHVTDCGCHLRAQMLQDLIMHFKNVAKVEIEIFQVMIKNLEQLENECISLINRLCWNNSDPSKIGLPRTIKEPTELLKFLNWKGKEINTFLGETDCHNRPSERTGYCERSWSAKSSRMILEFVFCSHFLSKHKIYNKRDKVDSVTINFEGAFEKRLELANRHHCNGQGKFGSGCRYLKHAKESKNVFTSRVANIQARLAHLSVSFLKSINHLQIDMIELSKVSTKNITAIPNFLHFLILEREWTKKNTPLLLAVRYLNCNVFFDIYFKVRINSNTLEWELEEKKREEFDSDIPYVVITALAANVKKNNTPDQLKRSILQGHKRMRQFWLSFMSQHPQYPFKTGCCEKEYMRTKLPHELSELYFVSNSLELDKILIGDGTTFTPKHIFTEYPNIFFHFQDEVKGKKGALVI
;
A
#
# COMPACT_ATOMS: atom_id res chain seq x y z
N MET A 1 -15.02 -18.37 -19.85
CA MET A 1 -14.24 -17.19 -20.30
C MET A 1 -13.86 -16.36 -19.08
N ILE A 2 -12.88 -16.80 -18.28
CA ILE A 2 -12.70 -16.26 -16.92
C ILE A 2 -11.23 -16.07 -16.54
N TRP A 3 -10.94 -14.79 -16.34
CA TRP A 3 -9.91 -14.07 -15.61
C TRP A 3 -9.24 -14.76 -14.41
N SER A 4 -7.99 -14.39 -14.16
CA SER A 4 -7.18 -14.75 -13.00
C SER A 4 -6.31 -13.56 -12.57
N ILE A 5 -5.82 -13.60 -11.32
CA ILE A 5 -4.78 -12.72 -10.74
C ILE A 5 -3.40 -12.94 -11.43
N SER A 6 -3.35 -13.82 -12.43
CA SER A 6 -2.18 -14.22 -13.21
C SER A 6 -1.58 -13.11 -14.08
N GLN A 7 -0.94 -12.13 -13.45
CA GLN A 7 0.36 -11.52 -13.80
C GLN A 7 0.46 -10.15 -13.09
N CYS A 8 0.92 -10.15 -11.82
CA CYS A 8 1.64 -8.98 -11.32
C CYS A 8 2.72 -8.62 -12.34
N CYS A 9 2.68 -7.38 -12.83
CA CYS A 9 3.33 -7.04 -14.08
C CYS A 9 4.82 -7.34 -14.05
N VAL A 10 5.33 -7.99 -15.11
CA VAL A 10 6.76 -7.93 -15.42
C VAL A 10 7.14 -6.47 -15.53
N LEU A 11 7.87 -5.97 -14.52
CA LEU A 11 8.31 -4.59 -14.42
C LEU A 11 9.06 -4.22 -15.70
N ARG A 12 8.44 -3.44 -16.60
CA ARG A 12 9.13 -2.97 -17.80
C ARG A 12 10.42 -2.24 -17.37
N PRO A 13 11.55 -2.50 -18.05
CA PRO A 13 12.78 -1.78 -17.79
C PRO A 13 12.56 -0.31 -18.11
N ILE A 14 12.81 0.55 -17.13
CA ILE A 14 12.88 2.00 -17.29
C ILE A 14 14.37 2.32 -17.51
N PRO A 15 14.76 3.22 -18.42
CA PRO A 15 16.17 3.57 -18.63
C PRO A 15 16.83 4.00 -17.33
N GLN A 16 18.00 3.42 -17.02
CA GLN A 16 18.77 3.78 -15.82
C GLN A 16 19.36 5.18 -15.98
N SER A 17 18.76 6.18 -15.33
CA SER A 17 19.40 7.48 -15.13
C SER A 17 20.38 7.39 -13.96
N ARG A 18 21.68 7.63 -14.21
CA ARG A 18 22.67 7.82 -13.14
C ARG A 18 22.30 9.07 -12.31
N GLY A 19 22.13 8.92 -11.00
CA GLY A 19 21.77 10.00 -10.08
C GLY A 19 22.18 9.68 -8.63
N THR A 20 22.45 10.72 -7.83
CA THR A 20 23.09 10.70 -6.50
C THR A 20 22.11 11.00 -5.33
N PHE A 21 22.60 10.97 -4.06
CA PHE A 21 21.98 11.49 -2.78
C PHE A 21 20.89 10.59 -2.10
N THR A 22 20.40 10.75 -0.84
CA THR A 22 20.48 11.81 0.23
C THR A 22 20.19 11.25 1.67
N ARG A 23 20.43 12.02 2.75
CA ARG A 23 20.04 11.82 4.20
C ARG A 23 19.94 13.22 4.92
N MET A 24 19.38 13.49 6.13
CA MET A 24 18.45 12.81 7.09
C MET A 24 18.14 13.75 8.30
N TRP A 25 16.87 14.10 8.64
CA TRP A 25 16.49 15.01 9.77
C TRP A 25 15.15 14.82 10.57
N SER A 26 14.05 14.27 10.02
CA SER A 26 12.99 13.47 10.73
C SER A 26 12.07 12.51 9.90
N VAL A 27 12.51 11.66 8.97
CA VAL A 27 13.60 11.85 8.02
C VAL A 27 13.57 13.27 7.40
N LEU A 28 12.37 13.87 7.25
CA LEU A 28 11.98 15.25 7.69
C LEU A 28 10.49 15.52 7.41
N LEU A 29 9.99 14.85 6.37
CA LEU A 29 8.58 14.55 6.14
C LEU A 29 8.52 13.34 5.18
N PHE A 30 9.09 12.21 5.64
CA PHE A 30 9.51 11.09 4.78
C PHE A 30 10.45 11.50 3.61
N GLY A 31 11.39 12.40 3.90
CA GLY A 31 12.53 12.70 3.03
C GLY A 31 12.18 13.24 1.64
N SER A 32 11.17 14.10 1.51
CA SER A 32 10.67 14.61 0.22
C SER A 32 10.28 13.50 -0.78
N ILE A 33 9.83 12.37 -0.20
CA ILE A 33 9.24 11.17 -0.80
C ILE A 33 10.13 10.27 -1.69
N GLY A 34 11.40 10.15 -1.28
CA GLY A 34 12.16 8.89 -1.37
C GLY A 34 12.37 8.31 0.04
N ILE A 35 11.42 7.53 0.55
CA ILE A 35 11.26 7.21 1.98
C ILE A 35 12.30 6.16 2.45
N GLY A 36 13.54 6.61 2.69
CA GLY A 36 14.72 5.75 2.93
C GLY A 36 14.92 5.22 4.37
N PRO A 37 16.12 4.73 4.72
CA PRO A 37 17.42 5.03 4.08
C PRO A 37 18.01 3.87 3.27
N ASP A 38 18.35 4.14 2.01
CA ASP A 38 19.05 3.20 1.13
C ASP A 38 20.55 3.05 1.43
N ALA A 39 21.15 2.00 0.86
CA ALA A 39 22.50 1.53 1.14
C ALA A 39 23.58 2.16 0.25
N GLN A 40 24.02 3.39 0.56
CA GLN A 40 25.37 3.94 0.30
C GLN A 40 25.49 5.37 0.87
N GLY A 41 26.68 5.74 1.38
CA GLY A 41 26.88 7.02 2.07
C GLY A 41 27.05 8.24 1.16
N SER A 42 26.87 9.44 1.75
CA SER A 42 26.95 10.80 1.12
C SER A 42 25.77 11.15 0.16
N CYS A 43 25.44 12.40 -0.12
CA CYS A 43 26.04 13.70 0.24
C CYS A 43 24.93 14.76 0.40
N SER A 44 25.27 15.97 0.85
CA SER A 44 24.32 17.09 0.97
C SER A 44 23.84 17.59 -0.40
N THR A 45 22.53 17.51 -0.66
CA THR A 45 21.91 18.18 -1.82
C THR A 45 21.83 19.67 -1.58
N VAL A 46 22.87 20.37 -2.03
CA VAL A 46 22.81 21.80 -2.27
C VAL A 46 21.62 22.10 -3.20
N ILE A 47 20.66 22.88 -2.73
CA ILE A 47 19.54 23.43 -3.52
C ILE A 47 19.95 24.83 -3.97
N PRO A 48 20.27 25.05 -5.26
CA PRO A 48 20.58 26.37 -5.77
C PRO A 48 19.32 27.23 -5.83
N ALA A 49 19.44 28.55 -5.66
CA ALA A 49 18.30 29.47 -5.63
C ALA A 49 17.31 29.29 -6.79
N ASN A 50 17.78 29.04 -8.02
CA ASN A 50 16.91 28.86 -9.19
C ASN A 50 16.03 27.60 -9.13
N GLN A 51 16.40 26.58 -8.34
CA GLN A 51 15.60 25.36 -8.13
C GLN A 51 14.65 25.46 -6.91
N LEU A 52 14.82 26.48 -6.06
CA LEU A 52 14.11 26.59 -4.78
C LEU A 52 12.59 26.47 -4.93
N VAL A 53 11.99 27.21 -5.86
CA VAL A 53 10.53 27.20 -6.08
C VAL A 53 10.03 25.81 -6.47
N GLY A 54 10.78 25.06 -7.29
CA GLY A 54 10.43 23.67 -7.62
C GLY A 54 10.42 22.76 -6.40
N GLN A 55 11.35 22.95 -5.46
CA GLN A 55 11.35 22.19 -4.20
C GLN A 55 10.20 22.61 -3.28
N VAL A 56 9.87 23.91 -3.19
CA VAL A 56 8.74 24.39 -2.38
C VAL A 56 7.39 23.90 -2.95
N ILE A 57 7.21 23.89 -4.27
CA ILE A 57 6.03 23.29 -4.92
C ILE A 57 5.94 21.79 -4.62
N ARG A 58 7.06 21.05 -4.68
CA ARG A 58 7.08 19.63 -4.30
C ARG A 58 6.69 19.41 -2.84
N LEU A 59 7.09 20.30 -1.93
CA LEU A 59 6.67 20.25 -0.53
C LEU A 59 5.17 20.46 -0.39
N ILE A 60 4.57 21.47 -1.05
CA ILE A 60 3.12 21.71 -1.07
C ILE A 60 2.37 20.44 -1.51
N LEU A 61 2.71 19.89 -2.67
CA LEU A 61 2.05 18.69 -3.18
C LEU A 61 2.20 17.47 -2.25
N THR A 62 3.34 17.36 -1.56
CA THR A 62 3.59 16.26 -0.61
C THR A 62 2.80 16.46 0.69
N CYS A 63 2.71 17.68 1.19
CA CYS A 63 1.90 18.01 2.37
C CYS A 63 0.42 17.75 2.08
N SER A 64 -0.06 18.13 0.89
CA SER A 64 -1.42 17.89 0.41
C SER A 64 -1.77 16.40 0.40
N ASP A 65 -0.95 15.55 -0.25
CA ASP A 65 -1.21 14.10 -0.28
C ASP A 65 -1.14 13.44 1.12
N MET A 66 -0.20 13.86 1.97
CA MET A 66 -0.10 13.33 3.35
C MET A 66 -1.29 13.76 4.21
N ARG A 67 -1.74 15.01 4.06
CA ARG A 67 -2.88 15.56 4.79
C ARG A 67 -4.17 14.83 4.39
N GLU A 68 -4.36 14.56 3.10
CA GLU A 68 -5.46 13.73 2.58
C GLU A 68 -5.42 12.32 3.16
N ALA A 69 -4.26 11.63 3.07
CA ALA A 69 -4.11 10.26 3.58
C ALA A 69 -4.35 10.13 5.10
N PHE A 70 -3.85 11.08 5.89
CA PHE A 70 -4.03 11.07 7.35
C PHE A 70 -5.44 11.48 7.75
N PHE A 71 -6.07 12.42 7.02
CA PHE A 71 -7.46 12.80 7.24
C PHE A 71 -8.42 11.65 6.93
N ASP A 72 -8.28 11.02 5.76
CA ASP A 72 -9.11 9.88 5.36
C ASP A 72 -8.95 8.71 6.36
N PHE A 73 -7.72 8.39 6.77
CA PHE A 73 -7.49 7.32 7.73
C PHE A 73 -8.09 7.64 9.10
N GLN A 74 -7.93 8.87 9.59
CA GLN A 74 -8.54 9.32 10.84
C GLN A 74 -10.07 9.26 10.79
N SER A 75 -10.69 9.67 9.69
CA SER A 75 -12.15 9.61 9.52
C SER A 75 -12.69 8.18 9.57
N LEU A 76 -11.93 7.19 9.07
CA LEU A 76 -12.32 5.76 9.16
C LEU A 76 -12.09 5.12 10.54
N LEU A 77 -11.38 5.81 11.45
CA LEU A 77 -11.11 5.35 12.81
C LEU A 77 -12.14 5.80 13.85
N GLY A 78 -12.98 6.80 13.57
CA GLY A 78 -13.88 7.38 14.58
C GLY A 78 -15.24 7.82 14.05
N ASP A 79 -16.21 7.93 14.95
CA ASP A 79 -17.63 8.18 14.63
C ASP A 79 -17.94 9.63 14.22
N SER A 80 -16.96 10.54 14.36
CA SER A 80 -17.21 11.99 14.38
C SER A 80 -17.07 12.70 13.03
N HIS A 81 -16.42 12.08 12.04
CA HIS A 81 -16.07 12.72 10.77
C HIS A 81 -16.37 11.79 9.61
N ALA A 82 -17.33 12.19 8.75
CA ALA A 82 -17.51 11.52 7.47
C ALA A 82 -16.20 11.61 6.66
N PRO A 83 -15.78 10.54 5.95
CA PRO A 83 -14.59 10.59 5.09
C PRO A 83 -14.74 11.65 3.99
N SER A 84 -13.61 12.08 3.39
CA SER A 84 -13.61 13.07 2.30
C SER A 84 -14.49 12.66 1.11
N ASP A 85 -14.71 11.36 0.98
CA ASP A 85 -15.71 10.72 0.15
C ASP A 85 -16.29 9.56 0.98
N PRO A 86 -17.56 9.59 1.40
CA PRO A 86 -18.16 8.50 2.18
C PRO A 86 -18.20 7.17 1.40
N MET A 87 -17.95 7.20 0.08
CA MET A 87 -17.74 6.04 -0.77
C MET A 87 -16.25 5.64 -0.90
N LYS A 88 -15.41 6.05 0.06
CA LYS A 88 -14.03 5.58 0.22
C LYS A 88 -13.79 5.08 1.64
N GLY A 89 -14.13 3.80 1.85
CA GLY A 89 -13.68 3.04 3.00
C GLY A 89 -12.19 2.72 2.93
N PHE A 90 -11.78 1.64 3.60
CA PHE A 90 -10.40 1.17 3.62
C PHE A 90 -9.85 0.76 2.25
N LEU A 91 -10.68 0.61 1.20
CA LEU A 91 -10.23 0.57 -0.20
C LEU A 91 -9.36 1.79 -0.61
N ALA A 92 -9.51 2.94 0.06
CA ALA A 92 -8.61 4.09 -0.11
C ALA A 92 -7.14 3.76 0.21
N PHE A 93 -6.88 2.72 1.00
CA PHE A 93 -5.55 2.26 1.40
C PHE A 93 -5.16 0.93 0.70
N ASP A 94 -5.98 0.45 -0.23
CA ASP A 94 -5.73 -0.79 -0.95
C ASP A 94 -4.70 -0.62 -2.09
N ALA A 95 -3.42 -0.54 -1.72
CA ALA A 95 -2.28 -0.39 -2.63
C ALA A 95 -1.91 -1.69 -3.37
N HIS A 96 -2.84 -2.26 -4.13
CA HIS A 96 -2.65 -3.44 -4.98
C HIS A 96 -1.74 -3.17 -6.20
N VAL A 97 -0.46 -2.82 -6.02
CA VAL A 97 0.37 -2.36 -7.15
C VAL A 97 1.74 -3.02 -7.25
N THR A 98 1.86 -3.89 -8.25
CA THR A 98 3.06 -4.62 -8.72
C THR A 98 3.63 -5.73 -7.82
N ASP A 99 3.15 -5.90 -6.60
CA ASP A 99 3.52 -6.99 -5.69
C ASP A 99 2.31 -7.76 -5.16
N CYS A 100 2.44 -9.08 -5.02
CA CYS A 100 1.40 -9.96 -4.46
C CYS A 100 1.23 -9.79 -2.93
N GLY A 101 1.69 -8.68 -2.34
CA GLY A 101 1.67 -8.43 -0.88
C GLY A 101 0.33 -7.90 -0.36
N CYS A 102 -0.77 -8.07 -1.08
CA CYS A 102 -2.07 -7.53 -0.71
C CYS A 102 -2.65 -8.12 0.57
N HIS A 103 -2.65 -9.44 0.72
CA HIS A 103 -3.08 -10.11 1.95
C HIS A 103 -2.28 -9.66 3.17
N LEU A 104 -0.97 -9.38 3.01
CA LEU A 104 -0.14 -8.79 4.07
C LEU A 104 -0.63 -7.40 4.45
N ARG A 105 -0.85 -6.53 3.45
CA ARG A 105 -1.29 -5.14 3.67
C ARG A 105 -2.70 -5.06 4.24
N ALA A 106 -3.60 -5.98 3.85
CA ALA A 106 -4.89 -6.16 4.50
C ALA A 106 -4.71 -6.48 5.99
N GLN A 107 -3.90 -7.48 6.35
CA GLN A 107 -3.66 -7.78 7.76
C GLN A 107 -2.95 -6.64 8.52
N MET A 108 -2.02 -5.92 7.89
CA MET A 108 -1.41 -4.72 8.49
C MET A 108 -2.46 -3.65 8.79
N LEU A 109 -3.37 -3.39 7.84
CA LEU A 109 -4.45 -2.43 8.00
C LEU A 109 -5.43 -2.87 9.10
N GLN A 110 -5.81 -4.15 9.12
CA GLN A 110 -6.60 -4.78 10.18
C GLN A 110 -5.95 -4.59 11.56
N ASP A 111 -4.66 -4.91 11.69
CA ASP A 111 -3.90 -4.75 12.93
C ASP A 111 -3.88 -3.29 13.40
N LEU A 112 -3.74 -2.33 12.48
CA LEU A 112 -3.75 -0.90 12.80
C LEU A 112 -5.13 -0.41 13.24
N ILE A 113 -6.23 -0.80 12.57
CA ILE A 113 -7.57 -0.40 12.97
C ILE A 113 -7.91 -1.00 14.35
N MET A 114 -7.61 -2.28 14.55
CA MET A 114 -7.80 -2.93 15.85
C MET A 114 -6.91 -2.33 16.94
N HIS A 115 -5.70 -1.85 16.61
CA HIS A 115 -4.88 -1.10 17.56
C HIS A 115 -5.55 0.23 17.93
N PHE A 116 -5.90 1.07 16.95
CA PHE A 116 -6.48 2.40 17.21
C PHE A 116 -7.85 2.36 17.90
N LYS A 117 -8.64 1.29 17.70
CA LYS A 117 -9.90 1.08 18.45
C LYS A 117 -9.71 0.72 19.93
N ASN A 118 -8.54 0.23 20.33
CA ASN A 118 -8.26 -0.24 21.68
C ASN A 118 -7.33 0.67 22.51
N VAL A 119 -6.89 1.80 21.95
CA VAL A 119 -5.98 2.75 22.62
C VAL A 119 -6.68 4.04 23.03
N ALA A 120 -6.02 4.82 23.88
CA ALA A 120 -6.52 6.12 24.30
C ALA A 120 -6.61 7.10 23.12
N LYS A 121 -7.57 8.04 23.18
CA LYS A 121 -7.78 9.09 22.16
C LYS A 121 -6.49 9.85 21.79
N VAL A 122 -5.58 10.01 22.76
CA VAL A 122 -4.25 10.63 22.60
C VAL A 122 -3.41 9.98 21.49
N GLU A 123 -3.53 8.68 21.24
CA GLU A 123 -2.79 8.04 20.14
C GLU A 123 -3.40 8.40 18.77
N ILE A 124 -4.71 8.67 18.68
CA ILE A 124 -5.38 9.14 17.46
C ILE A 124 -5.06 10.62 17.19
N GLU A 125 -4.79 11.41 18.24
CA GLU A 125 -4.38 12.81 18.12
C GLU A 125 -3.09 13.00 17.29
N ILE A 126 -2.27 11.95 17.07
CA ILE A 126 -1.15 11.99 16.12
C ILE A 126 -1.58 12.51 14.75
N PHE A 127 -2.72 12.06 14.23
CA PHE A 127 -3.18 12.43 12.90
C PHE A 127 -3.60 13.89 12.87
N GLN A 128 -4.26 14.39 13.93
CA GLN A 128 -4.64 15.80 14.05
C GLN A 128 -3.40 16.72 14.15
N VAL A 129 -2.43 16.35 14.99
CA VAL A 129 -1.16 17.07 15.14
C VAL A 129 -0.43 17.10 13.80
N MET A 130 -0.34 15.98 13.09
CA MET A 130 0.29 15.91 11.77
C MET A 130 -0.47 16.75 10.74
N ILE A 131 -1.78 16.59 10.59
CA ILE A 131 -2.64 17.36 9.65
C ILE A 131 -2.45 18.86 9.84
N LYS A 132 -2.52 19.35 11.09
CA LYS A 132 -2.34 20.78 11.42
C LYS A 132 -0.94 21.29 11.08
N ASN A 133 0.11 20.51 11.37
CA ASN A 133 1.47 20.90 11.04
C ASN A 133 1.70 20.89 9.51
N LEU A 134 1.15 19.91 8.79
CA LEU A 134 1.21 19.83 7.32
C LEU A 134 0.52 21.03 6.67
N GLU A 135 -0.65 21.42 7.16
CA GLU A 135 -1.38 22.61 6.70
C GLU A 135 -0.60 23.91 7.00
N GLN A 136 0.00 24.04 8.17
CA GLN A 136 0.87 25.18 8.48
C GLN A 136 2.07 25.23 7.50
N LEU A 137 2.72 24.10 7.24
CA LEU A 137 3.85 24.03 6.30
C LEU A 137 3.42 24.33 4.86
N GLU A 138 2.25 23.85 4.43
CA GLU A 138 1.65 24.15 3.12
C GLU A 138 1.43 25.66 2.95
N ASN A 139 0.86 26.32 3.97
CA ASN A 139 0.64 27.77 3.99
C ASN A 139 1.95 28.58 3.97
N GLU A 140 2.97 28.19 4.75
CA GLU A 140 4.29 28.83 4.74
C GLU A 140 4.99 28.66 3.36
N CYS A 141 4.85 27.50 2.73
CA CYS A 141 5.34 27.25 1.37
C CYS A 141 4.66 28.16 0.35
N ILE A 142 3.34 28.30 0.39
CA ILE A 142 2.57 29.20 -0.50
C ILE A 142 3.00 30.66 -0.26
N SER A 143 3.10 31.08 1.00
CA SER A 143 3.61 32.40 1.39
C SER A 143 5.03 32.68 0.85
N LEU A 144 5.91 31.68 0.86
CA LEU A 144 7.24 31.79 0.28
C LEU A 144 7.21 31.91 -1.25
N ILE A 145 6.40 31.12 -1.96
CA ILE A 145 6.25 31.23 -3.42
C ILE A 145 5.66 32.59 -3.81
N ASN A 146 4.71 33.13 -3.05
CA ASN A 146 4.16 34.48 -3.26
C ASN A 146 5.25 35.55 -3.16
N ARG A 147 6.14 35.47 -2.16
CA ARG A 147 7.31 36.35 -2.04
C ARG A 147 8.30 36.21 -3.20
N LEU A 148 8.64 34.97 -3.60
CA LEU A 148 9.65 34.70 -4.63
C LEU A 148 9.18 34.93 -6.08
N CYS A 149 7.99 34.43 -6.45
CA CYS A 149 7.51 34.41 -7.83
C CYS A 149 6.62 35.59 -8.20
N TRP A 150 5.75 36.03 -7.27
CA TRP A 150 4.72 37.03 -7.55
C TRP A 150 5.20 38.43 -7.17
N ASN A 151 5.87 38.57 -6.03
CA ASN A 151 6.54 39.81 -5.62
C ASN A 151 7.97 39.96 -6.17
N ASN A 152 8.49 38.95 -6.89
CA ASN A 152 9.85 38.89 -7.45
C ASN A 152 10.96 39.27 -6.43
N SER A 153 10.78 38.89 -5.16
CA SER A 153 11.73 39.25 -4.10
C SER A 153 13.05 38.49 -4.27
N ASP A 154 14.17 39.12 -3.92
CA ASP A 154 15.44 38.41 -3.82
C ASP A 154 15.43 37.50 -2.59
N PRO A 155 15.84 36.21 -2.69
CA PRO A 155 15.96 35.32 -1.54
C PRO A 155 16.73 35.96 -0.37
N SER A 156 17.83 36.65 -0.67
CA SER A 156 18.68 37.30 0.33
C SER A 156 17.93 38.41 1.09
N LYS A 157 16.99 39.10 0.44
CA LYS A 157 16.17 40.17 1.05
C LYS A 157 15.05 39.63 1.95
N ILE A 158 14.67 38.36 1.80
CA ILE A 158 13.66 37.69 2.63
C ILE A 158 14.28 36.70 3.62
N GLY A 159 15.59 36.80 3.87
CA GLY A 159 16.31 35.97 4.87
C GLY A 159 16.69 34.57 4.39
N LEU A 160 16.49 34.23 3.12
CA LEU A 160 16.95 32.97 2.55
C LEU A 160 18.41 33.07 2.08
N PRO A 161 19.26 32.06 2.35
CA PRO A 161 20.58 32.02 1.76
C PRO A 161 20.46 31.84 0.23
N ARG A 162 21.44 32.37 -0.52
CA ARG A 162 21.55 32.19 -1.99
C ARG A 162 21.60 30.71 -2.42
N THR A 163 21.98 29.85 -1.47
CA THR A 163 22.21 28.43 -1.66
C THR A 163 21.83 27.75 -0.35
N ILE A 164 20.83 26.88 -0.40
CA ILE A 164 20.41 26.08 0.76
C ILE A 164 21.25 24.80 0.74
N LYS A 165 22.03 24.53 1.78
CA LYS A 165 22.99 23.41 1.84
C LYS A 165 22.30 22.07 2.07
N GLU A 166 21.21 22.09 2.82
CA GLU A 166 20.43 20.91 3.21
C GLU A 166 18.92 21.22 3.22
N PRO A 167 18.03 20.29 2.86
CA PRO A 167 16.57 20.49 2.92
C PRO A 167 16.03 20.98 4.28
N THR A 168 16.78 20.71 5.35
CA THR A 168 16.56 21.20 6.71
C THR A 168 16.60 22.71 6.82
N GLU A 169 17.53 23.38 6.14
CA GLU A 169 17.65 24.84 6.20
C GLU A 169 16.39 25.48 5.60
N LEU A 170 15.83 24.89 4.53
CA LEU A 170 14.53 25.28 3.99
C LEU A 170 13.38 25.04 4.98
N LEU A 171 13.32 23.86 5.62
CA LEU A 171 12.24 23.55 6.55
C LEU A 171 12.33 24.34 7.88
N LYS A 172 13.55 24.64 8.36
CA LYS A 172 13.80 25.59 9.45
C LYS A 172 13.31 27.00 9.07
N PHE A 173 13.57 27.45 7.85
CA PHE A 173 13.09 28.75 7.33
C PHE A 173 11.56 28.79 7.21
N LEU A 174 10.93 27.67 6.85
CA LEU A 174 9.46 27.51 6.78
C LEU A 174 8.81 27.23 8.14
N ASN A 175 9.49 27.54 9.25
CA ASN A 175 9.01 27.36 10.63
C ASN A 175 8.54 25.93 10.96
N TRP A 176 9.09 24.90 10.30
CA TRP A 176 8.68 23.51 10.52
C TRP A 176 9.00 23.03 11.94
N LYS A 177 7.96 22.67 12.68
CA LYS A 177 7.99 22.21 14.08
C LYS A 177 8.48 20.77 14.26
N GLY A 178 9.48 20.35 13.48
CA GLY A 178 9.99 18.97 13.46
C GLY A 178 10.40 18.42 14.84
N LYS A 179 10.88 19.28 15.76
CA LYS A 179 11.19 18.86 17.14
C LYS A 179 9.94 18.45 17.93
N GLU A 180 8.87 19.25 17.89
CA GLU A 180 7.61 18.96 18.59
C GLU A 180 7.02 17.64 18.09
N ILE A 181 7.05 17.43 16.77
CA ILE A 181 6.59 16.21 16.11
C ILE A 181 7.44 15.00 16.52
N ASN A 182 8.77 15.11 16.52
CA ASN A 182 9.65 13.99 16.93
C ASN A 182 9.43 13.58 18.39
N THR A 183 9.23 14.56 19.29
CA THR A 183 8.89 14.30 20.69
C THR A 183 7.55 13.57 20.79
N PHE A 184 6.53 14.00 20.03
CA PHE A 184 5.22 13.34 20.00
C PHE A 184 5.31 11.91 19.41
N LEU A 185 6.13 11.69 18.38
CA LEU A 185 6.38 10.36 17.78
C LEU A 185 7.14 9.39 18.71
N GLY A 186 7.54 9.81 19.91
CA GLY A 186 8.27 8.99 20.86
C GLY A 186 9.68 8.61 20.40
N GLU A 187 10.25 9.30 19.41
CA GLU A 187 11.63 9.05 18.95
C GLU A 187 12.64 9.70 19.92
N THR A 188 12.80 9.12 21.13
CA THR A 188 14.07 9.23 21.87
C THR A 188 15.12 8.40 21.13
N ASP A 189 16.23 9.03 20.72
CA ASP A 189 17.26 8.48 19.83
C ASP A 189 17.53 6.98 20.03
N CYS A 190 16.92 6.14 19.18
CA CYS A 190 17.23 4.72 19.15
C CYS A 190 18.60 4.53 18.51
N HIS A 191 19.65 4.46 19.35
CA HIS A 191 21.07 4.29 18.99
C HIS A 191 21.42 2.97 18.27
N ASN A 192 20.46 2.32 17.61
CA ASN A 192 20.68 1.16 16.75
C ASN A 192 21.52 1.59 15.54
N ARG A 193 22.84 1.42 15.64
CA ARG A 193 23.78 1.62 14.54
C ARG A 193 23.27 0.86 13.31
N PRO A 194 23.26 1.46 12.10
CA PRO A 194 22.91 0.74 10.88
C PRO A 194 23.79 -0.49 10.72
N SER A 195 23.22 -1.60 10.24
CA SER A 195 24.04 -2.76 9.87
C SER A 195 24.91 -2.37 8.65
N GLU A 196 26.22 -2.57 8.76
CA GLU A 196 27.17 -2.21 7.70
C GLU A 196 26.92 -2.97 6.39
N ARG A 197 26.31 -4.16 6.47
CA ARG A 197 26.04 -5.03 5.30
C ARG A 197 24.83 -4.59 4.48
N THR A 198 23.85 -3.93 5.09
CA THR A 198 22.58 -3.59 4.43
C THR A 198 22.29 -2.10 4.33
N GLY A 199 22.99 -1.24 5.08
CA GLY A 199 22.76 0.22 5.09
C GLY A 199 21.42 0.67 5.72
N TYR A 200 20.43 -0.22 5.72
CA TYR A 200 19.15 -0.12 6.42
C TYR A 200 19.33 -0.37 7.93
N CYS A 201 18.74 0.50 8.74
CA CYS A 201 18.42 0.17 10.12
C CYS A 201 17.21 -0.76 10.08
N GLU A 202 17.42 -2.06 10.36
CA GLU A 202 16.35 -3.06 10.41
C GLU A 202 15.46 -2.81 11.63
N ARG A 203 14.49 -1.90 11.47
CA ARG A 203 13.46 -1.64 12.46
C ARG A 203 12.36 -2.70 12.29
N SER A 204 12.16 -3.54 13.30
CA SER A 204 11.00 -4.45 13.34
C SER A 204 9.71 -3.64 13.26
N TRP A 205 8.72 -4.15 12.51
CA TRP A 205 7.41 -3.51 12.47
C TRP A 205 6.79 -3.46 13.86
N SER A 206 6.13 -2.35 14.17
CA SER A 206 5.35 -2.20 15.39
C SER A 206 4.15 -1.31 15.12
N ALA A 207 2.96 -1.82 15.42
CA ALA A 207 1.73 -1.04 15.41
C ALA A 207 1.81 0.15 16.39
N LYS A 208 2.67 0.10 17.42
CA LYS A 208 2.91 1.20 18.36
C LYS A 208 3.91 2.25 17.86
N SER A 209 4.55 2.05 16.71
CA SER A 209 5.47 3.03 16.14
C SER A 209 4.69 4.01 15.27
N SER A 210 4.22 5.11 15.85
CA SER A 210 3.46 6.16 15.15
C SER A 210 4.05 6.55 13.80
N ARG A 211 5.38 6.57 13.71
CA ARG A 211 6.11 6.79 12.45
C ARG A 211 5.85 5.70 11.39
N MET A 212 5.94 4.42 11.74
CA MET A 212 5.67 3.32 10.79
C MET A 212 4.21 3.31 10.34
N ILE A 213 3.29 3.64 11.24
CA ILE A 213 1.88 3.84 10.93
C ILE A 213 1.72 4.93 9.87
N LEU A 214 2.24 6.13 10.13
CA LEU A 214 2.16 7.26 9.19
C LEU A 214 2.84 6.95 7.85
N GLU A 215 3.98 6.23 7.84
CA GLU A 215 4.63 5.78 6.60
C GLU A 215 3.75 4.79 5.82
N PHE A 216 3.15 3.80 6.50
CA PHE A 216 2.25 2.81 5.88
C PHE A 216 0.99 3.47 5.34
N VAL A 217 0.30 4.27 6.16
CA VAL A 217 -0.94 4.99 5.80
C VAL A 217 -0.71 5.86 4.57
N PHE A 218 0.36 6.66 4.54
CA PHE A 218 0.71 7.48 3.38
C PHE A 218 1.04 6.65 2.14
N CYS A 219 1.94 5.67 2.25
CA CYS A 219 2.35 4.83 1.11
C CYS A 219 1.16 4.09 0.49
N SER A 220 0.30 3.52 1.34
CA SER A 220 -0.87 2.76 0.94
C SER A 220 -1.93 3.65 0.26
N HIS A 221 -2.24 4.81 0.85
CA HIS A 221 -3.17 5.77 0.25
C HIS A 221 -2.68 6.31 -1.09
N PHE A 222 -1.44 6.80 -1.13
CA PHE A 222 -0.85 7.40 -2.32
C PHE A 222 -0.83 6.44 -3.53
N LEU A 223 -0.50 5.16 -3.29
CA LEU A 223 -0.47 4.15 -4.35
C LEU A 223 -1.87 3.71 -4.76
N SER A 224 -2.83 3.62 -3.83
CA SER A 224 -4.23 3.31 -4.16
C SER A 224 -4.89 4.46 -4.95
N LYS A 225 -4.73 5.72 -4.52
CA LYS A 225 -5.19 6.94 -5.19
C LYS A 225 -4.76 7.06 -6.66
N HIS A 226 -3.65 6.41 -7.02
CA HIS A 226 -3.07 6.43 -8.36
C HIS A 226 -3.14 5.08 -9.10
N LYS A 227 -3.79 4.05 -8.54
CA LYS A 227 -3.98 2.76 -9.22
C LYS A 227 -5.04 2.86 -10.33
N ILE A 228 -4.87 2.05 -11.36
CA ILE A 228 -5.87 1.79 -12.40
C ILE A 228 -5.98 0.29 -12.65
N TYR A 229 -7.21 -0.15 -12.87
CA TYR A 229 -7.56 -1.52 -13.24
C TYR A 229 -7.52 -1.63 -14.76
N ASN A 230 -6.58 -2.42 -15.27
CA ASN A 230 -6.42 -2.70 -16.68
C ASN A 230 -6.89 -4.12 -16.98
N LYS A 231 -7.92 -4.22 -17.82
CA LYS A 231 -8.28 -5.46 -18.51
C LYS A 231 -7.54 -5.53 -19.84
N ARG A 232 -6.53 -6.39 -19.95
CA ARG A 232 -5.89 -6.74 -21.23
C ARG A 232 -5.88 -8.25 -21.37
N ASP A 233 -6.17 -8.75 -22.57
CA ASP A 233 -6.08 -10.17 -22.91
C ASP A 233 -6.83 -11.13 -21.96
N LYS A 234 -7.92 -10.64 -21.35
CA LYS A 234 -8.75 -11.32 -20.32
C LYS A 234 -8.06 -11.54 -18.97
N VAL A 235 -6.91 -10.89 -18.74
CA VAL A 235 -6.21 -10.81 -17.46
C VAL A 235 -6.60 -9.52 -16.74
N ASP A 236 -6.89 -9.63 -15.44
CA ASP A 236 -7.03 -8.49 -14.55
C ASP A 236 -5.64 -8.06 -14.07
N SER A 237 -5.30 -6.78 -14.22
CA SER A 237 -4.03 -6.24 -13.77
C SER A 237 -4.19 -4.84 -13.18
N VAL A 238 -3.48 -4.56 -12.09
CA VAL A 238 -3.53 -3.26 -11.41
C VAL A 238 -2.16 -2.60 -11.53
N THR A 239 -2.14 -1.34 -12.00
CA THR A 239 -0.91 -0.58 -12.26
C THR A 239 -1.08 0.88 -11.82
N ILE A 240 0.01 1.60 -11.53
CA ILE A 240 -0.09 3.06 -11.38
C ILE A 240 -0.39 3.73 -12.72
N ASN A 241 -1.37 4.63 -12.75
CA ASN A 241 -1.58 5.57 -13.85
C ASN A 241 -0.56 6.72 -13.78
N PHE A 242 0.68 6.44 -14.18
CA PHE A 242 1.77 7.42 -14.13
C PHE A 242 1.46 8.69 -14.92
N GLU A 243 0.73 8.60 -16.03
CA GLU A 243 0.37 9.75 -16.85
C GLU A 243 -0.64 10.65 -16.13
N GLY A 244 -1.83 10.12 -15.81
CA GLY A 244 -2.89 10.91 -15.19
C GLY A 244 -2.52 11.40 -13.78
N ALA A 245 -1.65 10.68 -13.06
CA ALA A 245 -1.09 11.17 -11.81
C ALA A 245 -0.09 12.31 -12.02
N PHE A 246 0.79 12.23 -13.04
CA PHE A 246 1.73 13.29 -13.39
C PHE A 246 1.02 14.55 -13.92
N GLU A 247 0.02 14.39 -14.80
CA GLU A 247 -0.78 15.48 -15.36
C GLU A 247 -1.52 16.26 -14.26
N LYS A 248 -2.22 15.56 -13.35
CA LYS A 248 -2.90 16.19 -12.20
C LYS A 248 -1.90 16.93 -11.29
N ARG A 249 -0.71 16.37 -11.04
CA ARG A 249 0.33 17.05 -10.25
C ARG A 249 0.89 18.27 -10.97
N LEU A 250 1.05 18.21 -12.29
CA LEU A 250 1.50 19.35 -13.08
C LEU A 250 0.44 20.46 -13.08
N GLU A 251 -0.84 20.12 -13.19
CA GLU A 251 -1.95 21.06 -13.05
C GLU A 251 -1.93 21.77 -11.69
N LEU A 252 -1.84 21.01 -10.59
CA LEU A 252 -1.71 21.58 -9.24
C LEU A 252 -0.45 22.46 -9.10
N ALA A 253 0.71 22.00 -9.60
CA ALA A 253 1.95 22.78 -9.58
C ALA A 253 1.82 24.13 -10.31
N ASN A 254 1.13 24.15 -11.46
CA ASN A 254 0.89 25.37 -12.23
C ASN A 254 0.03 26.40 -11.48
N ARG A 255 -0.75 26.00 -10.46
CA ARG A 255 -1.55 26.94 -9.63
C ARG A 255 -0.69 27.79 -8.69
N HIS A 256 0.53 27.35 -8.37
CA HIS A 256 1.37 28.01 -7.37
C HIS A 256 2.42 28.96 -7.97
N HIS A 257 2.95 28.69 -9.18
CA HIS A 257 3.93 29.57 -9.84
C HIS A 257 3.28 30.53 -10.85
N CYS A 258 3.87 31.72 -11.06
CA CYS A 258 3.41 32.63 -12.11
C CYS A 258 3.66 32.04 -13.52
N ASN A 259 2.65 32.06 -14.40
CA ASN A 259 2.66 31.40 -15.72
C ASN A 259 3.46 32.17 -16.80
N GLY A 260 4.66 32.66 -16.49
CA GLY A 260 5.43 33.57 -17.35
C GLY A 260 4.93 35.01 -17.32
N GLN A 261 3.65 35.20 -16.99
CA GLN A 261 3.01 36.48 -16.69
C GLN A 261 3.30 36.95 -15.26
N GLY A 262 4.57 37.04 -14.87
CA GLY A 262 4.95 37.83 -13.70
C GLY A 262 4.52 39.29 -13.88
N LYS A 263 4.47 40.09 -12.80
CA LYS A 263 3.95 41.48 -12.78
C LYS A 263 4.60 42.46 -13.80
N PHE A 264 5.65 42.05 -14.49
CA PHE A 264 6.42 42.82 -15.47
C PHE A 264 6.39 42.24 -16.90
N GLY A 265 5.79 41.06 -17.12
CA GLY A 265 5.91 40.32 -18.38
C GLY A 265 7.30 39.71 -18.59
N SER A 266 7.36 38.49 -19.13
CA SER A 266 8.57 37.71 -19.48
C SER A 266 9.70 37.60 -18.42
N GLY A 267 10.03 36.35 -18.03
CA GLY A 267 11.33 36.07 -17.36
C GLY A 267 11.32 35.81 -15.85
N CYS A 268 10.27 35.19 -15.29
CA CYS A 268 10.39 34.62 -13.93
C CYS A 268 11.53 33.57 -13.90
N ARG A 269 12.63 33.90 -13.22
CA ARG A 269 13.88 33.11 -13.13
C ARG A 269 13.72 31.67 -12.64
N TYR A 270 12.60 31.35 -12.02
CA TYR A 270 12.31 30.05 -11.42
C TYR A 270 11.56 29.08 -12.34
N LEU A 271 10.90 29.57 -13.41
CA LEU A 271 9.99 28.78 -14.25
C LEU A 271 10.60 27.50 -14.81
N LYS A 272 11.86 27.56 -15.26
CA LYS A 272 12.59 26.41 -15.83
C LYS A 272 12.74 25.24 -14.86
N HIS A 273 12.71 25.50 -13.55
CA HIS A 273 12.93 24.51 -12.50
C HIS A 273 11.72 24.33 -11.56
N ALA A 274 10.66 25.12 -11.74
CA ALA A 274 9.43 25.02 -10.96
C ALA A 274 8.64 23.73 -11.28
N LYS A 275 8.79 23.20 -12.49
CA LYS A 275 8.10 21.99 -12.97
C LYS A 275 8.92 20.73 -12.70
N GLU A 276 8.30 19.74 -12.07
CA GLU A 276 8.84 18.40 -11.96
C GLU A 276 8.84 17.70 -13.33
N SER A 277 9.90 16.94 -13.64
CA SER A 277 9.90 16.06 -14.80
C SER A 277 9.25 14.72 -14.47
N LYS A 278 8.60 14.13 -15.48
CA LYS A 278 7.94 12.82 -15.40
C LYS A 278 8.85 11.71 -14.87
N ASN A 279 10.14 11.75 -15.19
CA ASN A 279 11.12 10.78 -14.69
C ASN A 279 11.31 10.88 -13.18
N VAL A 280 11.43 12.09 -12.62
CA VAL A 280 11.58 12.28 -11.16
C VAL A 280 10.29 11.85 -10.44
N PHE A 281 9.13 12.16 -11.00
CA PHE A 281 7.85 11.65 -10.47
C PHE A 281 7.77 10.12 -10.51
N THR A 282 8.18 9.49 -11.62
CA THR A 282 8.19 8.02 -11.76
C THR A 282 9.12 7.36 -10.76
N SER A 283 10.34 7.89 -10.56
CA SER A 283 11.28 7.39 -9.54
C SER A 283 10.74 7.54 -8.12
N ARG A 284 10.10 8.66 -7.82
CA ARG A 284 9.41 8.90 -6.53
C ARG A 284 8.33 7.86 -6.24
N VAL A 285 7.45 7.57 -7.21
CA VAL A 285 6.44 6.51 -7.09
C VAL A 285 7.10 5.15 -6.83
N ALA A 286 8.15 4.80 -7.57
CA ALA A 286 8.88 3.56 -7.36
C ALA A 286 9.51 3.45 -5.96
N ASN A 287 10.02 4.55 -5.40
CA ASN A 287 10.53 4.60 -4.03
C ASN A 287 9.41 4.40 -2.98
N ILE A 288 8.20 4.94 -3.22
CA ILE A 288 7.04 4.72 -2.36
C ILE A 288 6.61 3.24 -2.40
N GLN A 289 6.65 2.60 -3.57
CA GLN A 289 6.41 1.15 -3.70
C GLN A 289 7.49 0.33 -2.97
N ALA A 290 8.77 0.67 -3.12
CA ALA A 290 9.88 0.02 -2.43
C ALA A 290 9.73 0.14 -0.90
N ARG A 291 9.31 1.32 -0.41
CA ARG A 291 9.04 1.51 1.02
C ARG A 291 7.88 0.65 1.51
N LEU A 292 6.75 0.62 0.78
CA LEU A 292 5.60 -0.20 1.17
C LEU A 292 5.93 -1.69 1.20
N ALA A 293 6.71 -2.16 0.21
CA ALA A 293 7.19 -3.55 0.18
C ALA A 293 8.12 -3.85 1.36
N HIS A 294 9.05 -2.94 1.70
CA HIS A 294 9.90 -3.06 2.90
C HIS A 294 9.08 -3.09 4.20
N LEU A 295 8.06 -2.21 4.34
CA LEU A 295 7.17 -2.22 5.50
C LEU A 295 6.39 -3.54 5.61
N SER A 296 5.91 -4.07 4.47
CA SER A 296 5.21 -5.35 4.40
C SER A 296 6.10 -6.54 4.79
N VAL A 297 7.37 -6.54 4.36
CA VAL A 297 8.37 -7.53 4.78
C VAL A 297 8.75 -7.37 6.26
N SER A 298 8.83 -6.14 6.77
CA SER A 298 9.11 -5.85 8.18
C SER A 298 7.97 -6.34 9.08
N PHE A 299 6.72 -6.16 8.64
CA PHE A 299 5.54 -6.73 9.27
C PHE A 299 5.60 -8.25 9.29
N LEU A 300 5.83 -8.88 8.13
CA LEU A 300 5.89 -10.33 8.03
C LEU A 300 6.99 -10.94 8.91
N LYS A 301 8.15 -10.28 9.02
CA LYS A 301 9.22 -10.64 9.96
C LYS A 301 8.76 -10.55 11.42
N SER A 302 8.02 -9.50 11.79
CA SER A 302 7.53 -9.29 13.17
C SER A 302 6.48 -10.33 13.62
N ILE A 303 5.73 -10.94 12.69
CA ILE A 303 4.74 -11.99 12.97
C ILE A 303 5.23 -13.41 12.60
N ASN A 304 6.48 -13.55 12.17
CA ASN A 304 7.05 -14.84 11.77
C ASN A 304 7.21 -15.77 12.97
N HIS A 305 6.47 -16.89 12.93
CA HIS A 305 6.51 -17.97 13.91
C HIS A 305 6.84 -19.32 13.25
N LEU A 306 7.27 -19.32 11.97
CA LEU A 306 7.73 -20.52 11.25
C LEU A 306 9.19 -20.89 11.58
N GLN A 307 9.89 -20.09 12.40
CA GLN A 307 11.31 -20.25 12.74
C GLN A 307 12.28 -20.22 11.53
N ILE A 308 11.85 -19.65 10.41
CA ILE A 308 12.66 -19.52 9.18
C ILE A 308 13.51 -18.23 9.23
N ASP A 309 14.72 -18.26 8.68
CA ASP A 309 15.51 -17.06 8.40
C ASP A 309 14.88 -16.24 7.24
N MET A 310 14.10 -15.24 7.63
CA MET A 310 13.44 -14.29 6.73
C MET A 310 14.40 -13.23 6.16
N ILE A 311 15.64 -13.12 6.65
CA ILE A 311 16.68 -12.28 6.07
C ILE A 311 17.31 -13.01 4.89
N GLU A 312 17.66 -14.30 5.05
CA GLU A 312 18.23 -15.11 3.97
C GLU A 312 17.25 -15.26 2.78
N LEU A 313 15.97 -15.48 3.07
CA LEU A 313 14.92 -15.59 2.05
C LEU A 313 14.50 -14.25 1.42
N SER A 314 14.85 -13.12 2.04
CA SER A 314 14.57 -11.82 1.47
C SER A 314 15.38 -11.60 0.18
N LYS A 315 14.73 -11.08 -0.85
CA LYS A 315 15.36 -10.64 -2.10
C LYS A 315 15.02 -9.19 -2.36
N VAL A 316 15.97 -8.47 -2.96
CA VAL A 316 15.82 -7.07 -3.34
C VAL A 316 16.02 -6.97 -4.85
N SER A 317 15.07 -6.32 -5.52
CA SER A 317 15.13 -6.07 -6.97
C SER A 317 16.08 -4.92 -7.31
N THR A 318 16.37 -4.75 -8.61
CA THR A 318 17.06 -3.56 -9.15
C THR A 318 16.28 -2.23 -9.00
N LYS A 319 15.05 -2.27 -8.48
CA LYS A 319 14.22 -1.11 -8.12
C LYS A 319 14.00 -1.00 -6.60
N ASN A 320 14.86 -1.64 -5.81
CA ASN A 320 14.84 -1.69 -4.34
C ASN A 320 13.55 -2.24 -3.69
N ILE A 321 12.61 -2.78 -4.50
CA ILE A 321 11.48 -3.59 -4.02
C ILE A 321 12.05 -4.81 -3.28
N THR A 322 11.75 -4.91 -1.99
CA THR A 322 12.14 -6.04 -1.13
C THR A 322 10.97 -7.02 -1.04
N ALA A 323 11.21 -8.32 -1.21
CA ALA A 323 10.18 -9.35 -1.19
C ALA A 323 10.67 -10.67 -0.56
N ILE A 324 9.73 -11.45 -0.06
CA ILE A 324 9.87 -12.81 0.47
C ILE A 324 8.96 -13.73 -0.38
N PRO A 325 9.20 -15.05 -0.46
CA PRO A 325 8.31 -15.97 -1.18
C PRO A 325 6.84 -15.86 -0.78
N ASN A 326 5.97 -15.62 -1.75
CA ASN A 326 4.52 -15.48 -1.56
C ASN A 326 3.87 -16.67 -0.83
N PHE A 327 4.37 -17.89 -1.04
CA PHE A 327 3.94 -19.08 -0.29
C PHE A 327 4.08 -18.93 1.23
N LEU A 328 5.16 -18.30 1.70
CA LEU A 328 5.38 -18.06 3.13
C LEU A 328 4.49 -16.95 3.69
N HIS A 329 4.12 -15.96 2.85
CA HIS A 329 3.19 -14.92 3.27
C HIS A 329 1.86 -15.53 3.74
N PHE A 330 1.32 -16.49 2.96
CA PHE A 330 0.08 -17.18 3.31
C PHE A 330 0.24 -18.07 4.55
N LEU A 331 1.31 -18.88 4.64
CA LEU A 331 1.52 -19.75 5.81
C LEU A 331 1.63 -18.97 7.13
N ILE A 332 2.26 -17.80 7.11
CA ILE A 332 2.35 -16.95 8.30
C ILE A 332 1.01 -16.29 8.59
N LEU A 333 0.31 -15.76 7.58
CA LEU A 333 -1.02 -15.15 7.78
C LEU A 333 -2.08 -16.14 8.24
N GLU A 334 -2.13 -17.37 7.69
CA GLU A 334 -3.11 -18.40 8.08
C GLU A 334 -3.09 -18.64 9.60
N ARG A 335 -1.88 -18.79 10.16
CA ARG A 335 -1.69 -18.99 11.59
C ARG A 335 -1.87 -17.72 12.41
N GLU A 336 -1.51 -16.55 11.89
CA GLU A 336 -1.73 -15.26 12.58
C GLU A 336 -3.23 -14.90 12.63
N TRP A 337 -3.97 -15.11 11.54
CA TRP A 337 -5.44 -15.01 11.47
C TRP A 337 -6.10 -15.91 12.51
N THR A 338 -5.61 -17.14 12.62
CA THR A 338 -6.12 -18.10 13.58
C THR A 338 -5.82 -17.69 15.03
N LYS A 339 -4.57 -17.33 15.32
CA LYS A 339 -4.11 -16.90 16.65
C LYS A 339 -4.82 -15.64 17.16
N LYS A 340 -5.12 -14.69 16.27
CA LYS A 340 -5.87 -13.46 16.60
C LYS A 340 -7.39 -13.61 16.52
N ASN A 341 -7.90 -14.75 16.04
CA ASN A 341 -9.31 -14.91 15.64
C ASN A 341 -9.75 -13.75 14.72
N THR A 342 -8.93 -13.43 13.70
CA THR A 342 -9.16 -12.32 12.78
C THR A 342 -10.53 -12.45 12.11
N PRO A 343 -11.36 -11.39 12.09
CA PRO A 343 -12.62 -11.38 11.36
C PRO A 343 -12.37 -11.53 9.85
N LEU A 344 -12.76 -12.67 9.29
CA LEU A 344 -12.63 -12.99 7.87
C LEU A 344 -14.02 -13.06 7.22
N LEU A 345 -14.21 -12.37 6.08
CA LEU A 345 -15.45 -12.36 5.30
C LEU A 345 -15.17 -12.89 3.89
N LEU A 346 -15.79 -13.99 3.51
CA LEU A 346 -15.75 -14.51 2.13
C LEU A 346 -17.01 -14.08 1.37
N ALA A 347 -16.83 -13.24 0.35
CA ALA A 347 -17.89 -12.76 -0.53
C ALA A 347 -17.80 -13.42 -1.90
N VAL A 348 -18.79 -14.25 -2.24
CA VAL A 348 -18.82 -15.03 -3.48
C VAL A 348 -19.90 -14.48 -4.40
N ARG A 349 -19.51 -13.89 -5.53
CA ARG A 349 -20.45 -13.52 -6.60
C ARG A 349 -20.54 -14.67 -7.59
N TYR A 350 -21.75 -15.00 -8.03
CA TYR A 350 -21.97 -15.87 -9.20
C TYR A 350 -22.88 -15.22 -10.23
N LEU A 351 -22.73 -15.65 -11.47
CA LEU A 351 -23.51 -15.18 -12.61
C LEU A 351 -24.30 -16.35 -13.22
N ASN A 352 -25.63 -16.23 -13.25
CA ASN A 352 -26.51 -17.15 -13.97
C ASN A 352 -27.47 -16.35 -14.86
N CYS A 353 -27.52 -16.64 -16.15
CA CYS A 353 -28.43 -16.00 -17.13
C CYS A 353 -28.48 -14.45 -17.06
N ASN A 354 -27.32 -13.79 -16.91
CA ASN A 354 -27.15 -12.33 -16.72
C ASN A 354 -27.60 -11.76 -15.36
N VAL A 355 -28.11 -12.59 -14.44
CA VAL A 355 -28.41 -12.20 -13.05
C VAL A 355 -27.21 -12.51 -12.17
N PHE A 356 -26.86 -11.56 -11.29
CA PHE A 356 -25.83 -11.70 -10.29
C PHE A 356 -26.43 -12.00 -8.93
N PHE A 357 -25.78 -12.90 -8.20
CA PHE A 357 -26.12 -13.24 -6.83
C PHE A 357 -24.85 -13.19 -6.00
N ASP A 358 -24.96 -12.64 -4.79
CA ASP A 358 -23.88 -12.57 -3.82
C ASP A 358 -24.21 -13.50 -2.64
N ILE A 359 -23.25 -14.35 -2.26
CA ILE A 359 -23.34 -15.22 -1.10
C ILE A 359 -22.19 -14.85 -0.16
N TYR A 360 -22.48 -14.68 1.13
CA TYR A 360 -21.50 -14.24 2.12
C TYR A 360 -21.32 -15.28 3.20
N PHE A 361 -20.06 -15.50 3.58
CA PHE A 361 -19.68 -16.39 4.67
C PHE A 361 -18.79 -15.65 5.66
N LYS A 362 -19.09 -15.78 6.94
CA LYS A 362 -18.11 -15.57 8.01
C LYS A 362 -17.16 -16.76 8.00
N VAL A 363 -15.87 -16.50 7.94
CA VAL A 363 -14.84 -17.54 7.91
C VAL A 363 -14.16 -17.60 9.28
N ARG A 364 -13.92 -18.83 9.76
CA ARG A 364 -13.01 -19.13 10.86
C ARG A 364 -11.95 -20.09 10.35
N ILE A 365 -10.77 -20.07 10.96
CA ILE A 365 -9.71 -21.04 10.71
C ILE A 365 -9.44 -21.77 12.03
N ASN A 366 -9.43 -23.10 12.00
CA ASN A 366 -9.29 -23.92 13.19
C ASN A 366 -7.85 -23.89 13.73
N SER A 367 -7.63 -23.62 15.01
CA SER A 367 -6.27 -23.48 15.60
C SER A 367 -5.41 -24.73 15.53
N ASN A 368 -6.03 -25.90 15.43
CA ASN A 368 -5.34 -27.18 15.56
C ASN A 368 -5.15 -27.84 14.18
N THR A 369 -6.15 -27.75 13.30
CA THR A 369 -6.11 -28.38 11.96
C THR A 369 -5.80 -27.38 10.83
N LEU A 370 -5.97 -26.08 11.09
CA LEU A 370 -5.99 -24.99 10.09
C LEU A 370 -7.07 -25.19 9.01
N GLU A 371 -8.04 -26.07 9.22
CA GLU A 371 -9.20 -26.19 8.32
C GLU A 371 -10.03 -24.90 8.35
N TRP A 372 -10.56 -24.52 7.19
CA TRP A 372 -11.39 -23.33 7.03
C TRP A 372 -12.86 -23.70 7.28
N GLU A 373 -13.44 -23.12 8.31
CA GLU A 373 -14.84 -23.28 8.69
C GLU A 373 -15.64 -22.10 8.11
N LEU A 374 -16.72 -22.39 7.37
CA LEU A 374 -17.59 -21.38 6.76
C LEU A 374 -18.97 -21.38 7.41
N GLU A 375 -19.35 -20.26 8.00
CA GLU A 375 -20.71 -19.96 8.47
C GLU A 375 -21.36 -19.00 7.47
N GLU A 376 -22.41 -19.42 6.76
CA GLU A 376 -23.16 -18.49 5.89
C GLU A 376 -23.82 -17.42 6.77
N LYS A 377 -23.73 -16.17 6.34
CA LYS A 377 -24.36 -15.02 7.00
C LYS A 377 -25.09 -14.14 5.98
N LYS A 378 -26.26 -13.63 6.35
CA LYS A 378 -26.86 -12.49 5.66
C LYS A 378 -26.06 -11.21 5.95
N ARG A 379 -26.28 -10.16 5.15
CA ARG A 379 -25.54 -8.89 5.26
C ARG A 379 -25.70 -8.24 6.63
N GLU A 380 -26.94 -8.24 7.12
CA GLU A 380 -27.36 -7.72 8.42
C GLU A 380 -26.87 -8.55 9.63
N GLU A 381 -26.27 -9.72 9.42
CA GLU A 381 -25.65 -10.53 10.49
C GLU A 381 -24.14 -10.28 10.65
N PHE A 382 -23.53 -9.47 9.79
CA PHE A 382 -22.15 -9.03 9.99
C PHE A 382 -22.12 -7.79 10.88
N ASP A 383 -21.21 -7.81 11.86
CA ASP A 383 -20.95 -6.68 12.73
C ASP A 383 -20.39 -5.51 11.91
N SER A 384 -21.14 -4.41 11.82
CA SER A 384 -20.76 -3.21 11.06
C SER A 384 -19.56 -2.48 11.66
N ASP A 385 -19.32 -2.67 12.95
CA ASP A 385 -18.39 -1.87 13.74
C ASP A 385 -17.03 -2.58 13.86
N ILE A 386 -16.94 -3.80 13.35
CA ILE A 386 -15.71 -4.58 13.24
C ILE A 386 -15.23 -4.56 11.78
N PRO A 387 -13.97 -4.17 11.49
CA PRO A 387 -13.40 -4.35 10.16
C PRO A 387 -13.14 -5.84 9.90
N TYR A 388 -13.39 -6.30 8.68
CA TYR A 388 -13.10 -7.67 8.25
C TYR A 388 -12.01 -7.66 7.18
N VAL A 389 -11.17 -8.70 7.17
CA VAL A 389 -10.40 -9.05 5.97
C VAL A 389 -11.38 -9.70 5.00
N VAL A 390 -11.77 -8.95 3.97
CA VAL A 390 -12.69 -9.35 2.92
C VAL A 390 -11.93 -10.08 1.82
N ILE A 391 -12.33 -11.32 1.55
CA ILE A 391 -11.90 -12.13 0.41
C ILE A 391 -13.03 -12.13 -0.60
N THR A 392 -12.83 -11.57 -1.79
CA THR A 392 -13.82 -11.67 -2.87
C THR A 392 -13.50 -12.83 -3.80
N ALA A 393 -14.53 -13.52 -4.28
CA ALA A 393 -14.39 -14.65 -5.17
C ALA A 393 -15.51 -14.69 -6.21
N LEU A 394 -15.20 -15.26 -7.38
CA LEU A 394 -16.15 -15.54 -8.44
C LEU A 394 -16.42 -17.05 -8.49
N ALA A 395 -17.69 -17.43 -8.37
CA ALA A 395 -18.16 -18.77 -8.70
C ALA A 395 -18.66 -18.82 -10.15
N ALA A 396 -18.25 -19.86 -10.87
CA ALA A 396 -18.46 -20.02 -12.30
C ALA A 396 -18.65 -21.49 -12.69
N ASN A 397 -19.10 -21.74 -13.92
CA ASN A 397 -19.53 -23.07 -14.40
C ASN A 397 -20.66 -23.69 -13.54
N VAL A 398 -21.35 -22.85 -12.76
CA VAL A 398 -22.58 -23.19 -12.04
C VAL A 398 -23.60 -23.70 -13.06
N LYS A 399 -24.12 -24.92 -12.86
CA LYS A 399 -25.11 -25.51 -13.77
C LYS A 399 -26.34 -24.58 -13.85
N LYS A 400 -26.96 -24.45 -15.03
CA LYS A 400 -28.11 -23.54 -15.24
C LYS A 400 -29.23 -23.72 -14.22
N ASN A 401 -29.43 -24.95 -13.76
CA ASN A 401 -30.47 -25.34 -12.81
C ASN A 401 -30.04 -25.25 -11.33
N ASN A 402 -28.80 -24.87 -11.03
CA ASN A 402 -28.35 -24.71 -9.65
C ASN A 402 -28.95 -23.42 -9.04
N THR A 403 -29.67 -23.59 -7.93
CA THR A 403 -30.14 -22.49 -7.08
C THR A 403 -28.99 -21.89 -6.25
N PRO A 404 -29.15 -20.68 -5.67
CA PRO A 404 -28.19 -20.16 -4.69
C PRO A 404 -27.88 -21.16 -3.57
N ASP A 405 -28.90 -21.87 -3.07
CA ASP A 405 -28.75 -22.89 -2.01
C ASP A 405 -27.96 -24.13 -2.44
N GLN A 406 -28.00 -24.49 -3.72
CA GLN A 406 -27.16 -25.56 -4.25
C GLN A 406 -25.71 -25.09 -4.34
N LEU A 407 -25.45 -23.89 -4.84
CA LEU A 407 -24.10 -23.31 -4.85
C LEU A 407 -23.55 -23.14 -3.43
N LYS A 408 -24.34 -22.65 -2.48
CA LYS A 408 -24.02 -22.56 -1.06
C LYS A 408 -23.58 -23.91 -0.49
N ARG A 409 -24.41 -24.96 -0.66
CA ARG A 409 -24.07 -26.33 -0.20
C ARG A 409 -22.81 -26.85 -0.87
N SER A 410 -22.64 -26.61 -2.16
CA SER A 410 -21.41 -26.87 -2.91
C SER A 410 -20.19 -26.19 -2.26
N ILE A 411 -20.25 -24.89 -1.97
CA ILE A 411 -19.15 -24.15 -1.30
C ILE A 411 -18.87 -24.69 0.11
N LEU A 412 -19.92 -25.00 0.89
CA LEU A 412 -19.79 -25.60 2.23
C LEU A 412 -19.19 -27.01 2.19
N GLN A 413 -19.45 -27.81 1.16
CA GLN A 413 -18.75 -29.09 0.97
C GLN A 413 -17.31 -28.90 0.49
N GLY A 414 -17.05 -27.83 -0.28
CA GLY A 414 -15.73 -27.47 -0.79
C GLY A 414 -14.78 -26.83 0.23
N HIS A 415 -15.25 -26.31 1.37
CA HIS A 415 -14.43 -25.50 2.28
C HIS A 415 -13.19 -26.24 2.81
N LYS A 416 -13.26 -27.57 2.97
CA LYS A 416 -12.12 -28.38 3.43
C LYS A 416 -10.94 -28.34 2.46
N ARG A 417 -11.19 -28.01 1.19
CA ARG A 417 -10.17 -27.81 0.14
C ARG A 417 -9.69 -26.36 0.05
N MET A 418 -10.29 -25.41 0.76
CA MET A 418 -9.94 -23.98 0.69
C MET A 418 -8.47 -23.73 1.06
N ARG A 419 -8.00 -24.36 2.15
CA ARG A 419 -6.58 -24.32 2.56
C ARG A 419 -5.65 -24.89 1.49
N GLN A 420 -5.92 -26.11 1.02
CA GLN A 420 -5.09 -26.74 -0.02
C GLN A 420 -5.09 -25.92 -1.31
N PHE A 421 -6.22 -25.34 -1.68
CA PHE A 421 -6.32 -24.43 -2.81
C PHE A 421 -5.47 -23.18 -2.62
N TRP A 422 -5.51 -22.51 -1.46
CA TRP A 422 -4.68 -21.34 -1.22
C TRP A 422 -3.18 -21.68 -1.21
N LEU A 423 -2.79 -22.82 -0.66
CA LEU A 423 -1.42 -23.33 -0.73
C LEU A 423 -1.00 -23.57 -2.19
N SER A 424 -1.82 -24.27 -2.98
CA SER A 424 -1.56 -24.52 -4.41
C SER A 424 -1.47 -23.22 -5.20
N PHE A 425 -2.46 -22.34 -5.05
CA PHE A 425 -2.47 -21.00 -5.64
C PHE A 425 -1.19 -20.22 -5.32
N MET A 426 -0.84 -20.04 -4.05
CA MET A 426 0.33 -19.27 -3.64
C MET A 426 1.66 -19.93 -4.05
N SER A 427 1.71 -21.26 -4.12
CA SER A 427 2.90 -21.99 -4.59
C SER A 427 3.08 -21.96 -6.11
N GLN A 428 2.02 -21.76 -6.90
CA GLN A 428 2.04 -21.73 -8.37
C GLN A 428 2.28 -20.33 -8.94
N HIS A 429 2.02 -19.28 -8.16
CA HIS A 429 2.39 -17.92 -8.54
C HIS A 429 3.91 -17.69 -8.44
N PRO A 430 4.46 -16.70 -9.17
CA PRO A 430 5.85 -16.28 -8.99
C PRO A 430 6.13 -16.02 -7.51
N GLN A 431 7.19 -16.61 -6.96
CA GLN A 431 7.48 -16.44 -5.53
C GLN A 431 7.97 -15.02 -5.23
N TYR A 432 8.58 -14.35 -6.21
CA TYR A 432 8.94 -12.94 -6.15
C TYR A 432 8.25 -12.13 -7.26
N PRO A 433 7.94 -10.83 -7.03
CA PRO A 433 7.34 -9.95 -8.06
C PRO A 433 8.34 -9.49 -9.14
N PHE A 434 9.54 -10.08 -9.17
CA PHE A 434 10.62 -9.79 -10.10
C PHE A 434 11.46 -11.04 -10.33
N LYS A 435 12.12 -11.14 -11.49
CA LYS A 435 12.99 -12.28 -11.80
C LYS A 435 14.14 -12.38 -10.79
N THR A 436 14.30 -13.54 -10.16
CA THR A 436 15.50 -13.94 -9.43
C THR A 436 16.54 -14.52 -10.40
N GLY A 437 17.83 -14.41 -10.08
CA GLY A 437 18.93 -14.99 -10.87
C GLY A 437 19.10 -16.50 -10.72
N CYS A 438 18.20 -17.17 -10.01
CA CYS A 438 18.23 -18.59 -9.67
C CYS A 438 16.85 -19.23 -9.91
N CYS A 439 16.82 -20.56 -10.05
CA CYS A 439 15.57 -21.33 -10.13
C CYS A 439 14.80 -21.23 -8.80
N GLU A 440 13.61 -20.61 -8.82
CA GLU A 440 12.79 -20.42 -7.60
C GLU A 440 12.49 -21.76 -6.90
N LYS A 441 12.20 -22.83 -7.64
CA LYS A 441 11.92 -24.16 -7.06
C LYS A 441 13.14 -24.74 -6.33
N GLU A 442 14.32 -24.65 -6.93
CA GLU A 442 15.58 -25.12 -6.31
C GLU A 442 15.96 -24.26 -5.09
N TYR A 443 15.75 -22.94 -5.18
CA TYR A 443 15.97 -22.03 -4.07
C TYR A 443 15.05 -22.36 -2.88
N MET A 444 13.76 -22.59 -3.12
CA MET A 444 12.81 -23.02 -2.08
C MET A 444 13.21 -24.37 -1.47
N ARG A 445 13.68 -25.33 -2.28
CA ARG A 445 14.14 -26.64 -1.81
C ARG A 445 15.33 -26.57 -0.85
N THR A 446 16.25 -25.64 -1.10
CA THR A 446 17.52 -25.52 -0.38
C THR A 446 17.47 -24.58 0.82
N LYS A 447 16.45 -23.71 0.91
CA LYS A 447 16.33 -22.67 1.95
C LYS A 447 15.12 -22.79 2.87
N LEU A 448 14.16 -23.66 2.56
CA LEU A 448 13.08 -23.98 3.48
C LEU A 448 13.42 -25.21 4.35
N PRO A 449 12.94 -25.26 5.61
CA PRO A 449 12.84 -26.51 6.36
C PRO A 449 12.12 -27.59 5.55
N HIS A 450 12.52 -28.86 5.73
CA HIS A 450 12.05 -30.01 4.94
C HIS A 450 10.52 -30.05 4.79
N GLU A 451 9.78 -29.98 5.90
CA GLU A 451 8.32 -30.03 5.94
C GLU A 451 7.66 -28.93 5.08
N LEU A 452 8.22 -27.71 5.09
CA LEU A 452 7.69 -26.58 4.33
C LEU A 452 8.09 -26.64 2.85
N SER A 453 9.26 -27.21 2.56
CA SER A 453 9.71 -27.55 1.21
C SER A 453 8.77 -28.60 0.59
N GLU A 454 8.50 -29.70 1.31
CA GLU A 454 7.54 -30.72 0.88
C GLU A 454 6.14 -30.15 0.66
N LEU A 455 5.61 -29.39 1.63
CA LEU A 455 4.30 -28.75 1.51
C LEU A 455 4.23 -27.82 0.28
N TYR A 456 5.29 -27.06 -0.01
CA TYR A 456 5.41 -26.25 -1.21
C TYR A 456 5.38 -27.11 -2.49
N PHE A 457 6.16 -28.18 -2.56
CA PHE A 457 6.24 -29.04 -3.75
C PHE A 457 4.95 -29.81 -4.02
N VAL A 458 4.32 -30.38 -2.98
CA VAL A 458 3.02 -31.04 -3.07
C VAL A 458 1.94 -30.05 -3.50
N SER A 459 1.94 -28.84 -2.95
CA SER A 459 0.97 -27.81 -3.33
C SER A 459 1.18 -27.33 -4.78
N ASN A 460 2.44 -27.21 -5.22
CA ASN A 460 2.80 -26.74 -6.55
C ASN A 460 2.42 -27.74 -7.66
N SER A 461 2.52 -29.05 -7.40
CA SER A 461 2.16 -30.11 -8.35
C SER A 461 0.66 -30.35 -8.50
N LEU A 462 -0.15 -29.95 -7.51
CA LEU A 462 -1.60 -29.98 -7.59
C LEU A 462 -2.12 -28.83 -8.46
N GLU A 463 -2.41 -29.08 -9.75
CA GLU A 463 -2.96 -28.12 -10.71
C GLU A 463 -4.39 -27.63 -10.33
N LEU A 464 -4.47 -26.82 -9.28
CA LEU A 464 -5.69 -26.27 -8.70
C LEU A 464 -5.76 -24.76 -8.94
N ASP A 465 -5.83 -24.34 -10.20
CA ASP A 465 -6.08 -22.94 -10.57
C ASP A 465 -7.49 -22.46 -10.16
N LYS A 466 -8.37 -23.41 -9.80
CA LYS A 466 -9.75 -23.23 -9.33
C LYS A 466 -10.05 -24.29 -8.28
N ILE A 467 -10.89 -23.97 -7.29
CA ILE A 467 -11.52 -25.03 -6.47
C ILE A 467 -12.59 -25.68 -7.34
N LEU A 468 -12.35 -26.94 -7.74
CA LEU A 468 -13.39 -27.80 -8.30
C LEU A 468 -14.27 -28.30 -7.16
N ILE A 469 -15.50 -27.79 -7.14
CA ILE A 469 -16.58 -28.30 -6.31
C ILE A 469 -17.27 -29.42 -7.08
N GLY A 470 -17.76 -30.45 -6.38
CA GLY A 470 -18.14 -31.74 -6.96
C GLY A 470 -19.25 -31.73 -8.02
N ASP A 471 -19.98 -30.62 -8.18
CA ASP A 471 -20.98 -30.44 -9.23
C ASP A 471 -20.42 -29.87 -10.56
N GLY A 472 -19.12 -29.57 -10.63
CA GLY A 472 -18.45 -28.91 -11.75
C GLY A 472 -18.32 -27.39 -11.59
N THR A 473 -18.87 -26.82 -10.51
CA THR A 473 -18.66 -25.41 -10.16
C THR A 473 -17.18 -25.16 -9.88
N THR A 474 -16.68 -24.08 -10.44
CA THR A 474 -15.34 -23.55 -10.21
C THR A 474 -15.42 -22.29 -9.35
N PHE A 475 -14.58 -22.22 -8.32
CA PHE A 475 -14.41 -21.03 -7.49
C PHE A 475 -13.01 -20.45 -7.71
N THR A 476 -12.94 -19.14 -7.92
CA THR A 476 -11.70 -18.39 -8.16
C THR A 476 -11.70 -17.12 -7.30
N PRO A 477 -10.79 -16.98 -6.32
CA PRO A 477 -10.59 -15.72 -5.60
C PRO A 477 -10.22 -14.60 -6.57
N LYS A 478 -10.52 -13.36 -6.16
CA LYS A 478 -10.33 -12.16 -6.97
C LYS A 478 -9.56 -11.08 -6.25
N HIS A 479 -9.91 -10.83 -4.98
CA HIS A 479 -9.28 -9.78 -4.19
C HIS A 479 -9.20 -10.16 -2.72
N ILE A 480 -8.26 -9.55 -2.00
CA ILE A 480 -8.20 -9.60 -0.54
C ILE A 480 -7.77 -8.25 0.03
N PHE A 481 -8.62 -7.66 0.87
CA PHE A 481 -8.46 -6.32 1.44
C PHE A 481 -9.12 -6.28 2.82
N THR A 482 -8.98 -5.17 3.55
CA THR A 482 -9.72 -4.93 4.78
C THR A 482 -10.80 -3.87 4.54
N GLU A 483 -12.00 -4.08 5.06
CA GLU A 483 -13.11 -3.12 4.97
C GLU A 483 -14.18 -3.37 6.06
N TYR A 484 -14.98 -2.36 6.37
CA TYR A 484 -16.20 -2.56 7.18
C TYR A 484 -17.31 -3.24 6.35
N PRO A 485 -18.07 -4.21 6.89
CA PRO A 485 -19.07 -4.94 6.11
C PRO A 485 -20.14 -4.06 5.47
N ASN A 486 -20.64 -3.04 6.17
CA ASN A 486 -21.62 -2.09 5.64
C ASN A 486 -21.09 -1.32 4.41
N ILE A 487 -19.87 -0.80 4.48
CA ILE A 487 -19.20 -0.10 3.37
C ILE A 487 -18.95 -1.08 2.21
N PHE A 488 -18.44 -2.28 2.49
CA PHE A 488 -18.21 -3.30 1.48
C PHE A 488 -19.51 -3.69 0.75
N PHE A 489 -20.62 -3.92 1.47
CA PHE A 489 -21.89 -4.28 0.86
C PHE A 489 -22.46 -3.14 0.00
N HIS A 490 -22.25 -1.88 0.40
CA HIS A 490 -22.60 -0.71 -0.41
C HIS A 490 -21.85 -0.71 -1.74
N PHE A 491 -20.52 -0.84 -1.74
CA PHE A 491 -19.73 -0.95 -2.98
C PHE A 491 -20.14 -2.15 -3.84
N GLN A 492 -20.38 -3.28 -3.19
CA GLN A 492 -20.81 -4.51 -3.85
C GLN A 492 -22.16 -4.33 -4.56
N ASP A 493 -23.03 -3.42 -4.08
CA ASP A 493 -24.29 -3.03 -4.70
C ASP A 493 -24.13 -2.07 -5.88
N GLU A 494 -23.35 -0.98 -5.72
CA GLU A 494 -23.10 -0.02 -6.80
C GLU A 494 -22.46 -0.68 -8.04
N VAL A 495 -21.63 -1.69 -7.83
CA VAL A 495 -20.93 -2.41 -8.90
C VAL A 495 -21.85 -3.39 -9.66
N LYS A 496 -23.05 -3.72 -9.15
CA LYS A 496 -23.99 -4.71 -9.77
C LYS A 496 -24.36 -4.40 -11.23
N GLY A 497 -24.37 -3.14 -11.63
CA GLY A 497 -24.70 -2.74 -13.02
C GLY A 497 -23.64 -3.12 -14.06
N LYS A 498 -22.39 -3.40 -13.67
CA LYS A 498 -21.24 -3.57 -14.58
C LYS A 498 -20.88 -5.05 -14.80
N LYS A 499 -21.72 -5.79 -15.55
CA LYS A 499 -21.47 -7.16 -16.11
C LYS A 499 -20.45 -8.02 -15.32
N GLY A 500 -20.76 -8.38 -14.08
CA GLY A 500 -19.98 -9.34 -13.29
C GLY A 500 -18.67 -8.82 -12.72
N ALA A 501 -18.48 -7.51 -12.72
CA ALA A 501 -17.50 -6.89 -11.83
C ALA A 501 -17.82 -7.27 -10.37
N LEU A 502 -16.77 -7.60 -9.64
CA LEU A 502 -16.76 -7.64 -8.18
C LEU A 502 -16.20 -6.30 -7.69
N VAL A 503 -16.29 -6.03 -6.40
CA VAL A 503 -15.33 -5.11 -5.77
C VAL A 503 -13.95 -5.78 -5.85
N ILE A 504 -13.04 -5.11 -6.57
CA ILE A 504 -11.62 -5.40 -6.81
C ILE A 504 -10.91 -4.05 -6.68
#